data_AF-X1VBZ7-F1
#
_entry.id   AF-X1VBZ7-F1
#
_cell.length_a   1.000
_cell.length_b   1.000
_cell.length_c   1.000
_cell.angle_alpha   90.00
_cell.angle_beta   90.00
_cell.angle_gamma   90.00
#
_symmetry.space_group_name_H-M   'P 1'
#
loop_
_entity.id
_entity.type
_entity.pdbx_description
1 polymer ?
#
loop_
_entity_poly.entity_id
_entity_poly.type
_entity_poly.pdbx_seq_one_letter_code
_entity_poly.pdbx_strand_id
1 'polypeptide(L)'
;EIHAAHGYLLSEFLSRSCNKRTDEYGGDLKNRARIVLEVVKAVRDRVGADYPVWIRMDGREFGLEDGITTEEGIELARMFEEAGLDAINVSGYGGIRGGFYDAPIVYPPGNLVSLAEGIKKVVNIPVIAVGRISAELGEEVLRRGKADFIAMARAILADPEYPNKVAWGKMEDIRPCILCYHCVSQAFWGEPVFCAVNAAAGKESELRIEPAKQPKKVLVVGGGPGGMEAARVAALRGHDVTLCDKGRRL
;
A
#
# COMPACT_ATOMS: atom_id res chain seq x y z
N GLU A 1 12.03 6.68 2.89
CA GLU A 1 11.74 5.29 3.31
C GLU A 1 12.91 4.39 2.91
N ILE A 2 13.46 3.62 3.85
CA ILE A 2 14.39 2.51 3.58
C ILE A 2 13.54 1.25 3.40
N HIS A 3 13.74 0.49 2.33
CA HIS A 3 12.91 -0.68 2.03
C HIS A 3 13.63 -1.99 2.43
N ALA A 4 13.19 -2.62 3.51
CA ALA A 4 13.71 -3.87 4.06
C ALA A 4 12.60 -4.92 4.22
N ALA A 5 11.77 -5.05 3.19
CA ALA A 5 10.61 -5.94 3.15
C ALA A 5 10.51 -6.67 1.79
N HIS A 6 9.59 -7.61 1.69
CA HIS A 6 9.14 -8.29 0.46
C HIS A 6 10.24 -9.03 -0.31
N GLY A 7 11.27 -9.51 0.38
CA GLY A 7 12.37 -10.24 -0.25
C GLY A 7 13.26 -9.39 -1.17
N TYR A 8 13.26 -8.07 -1.03
CA TYR A 8 14.34 -7.23 -1.59
C TYR A 8 15.63 -7.39 -0.77
N LEU A 9 16.74 -6.88 -1.29
CA LEU A 9 18.09 -7.08 -0.74
C LEU A 9 18.18 -7.02 0.78
N LEU A 10 17.70 -5.95 1.42
CA LEU A 10 17.79 -5.81 2.88
C LEU A 10 16.93 -6.86 3.62
N SER A 11 15.76 -7.18 3.08
CA SER A 11 14.90 -8.26 3.59
C SER A 11 15.58 -9.62 3.50
N GLU A 12 16.34 -9.88 2.42
CA GLU A 12 17.04 -11.14 2.22
C GLU A 12 18.14 -11.36 3.26
N PHE A 13 18.81 -10.29 3.71
CA PHE A 13 19.76 -10.39 4.83
C PHE A 13 19.06 -10.69 6.16
N LEU A 14 17.90 -10.10 6.41
CA LEU A 14 17.13 -10.29 7.64
C LEU A 14 16.53 -11.71 7.76
N SER A 15 16.08 -12.28 6.64
CA SER A 15 15.40 -13.57 6.60
C SER A 15 16.37 -14.74 6.63
N ARG A 16 16.15 -15.70 7.54
CA ARG A 16 16.93 -16.95 7.57
C ARG A 16 16.61 -17.84 6.37
N SER A 17 15.50 -17.62 5.67
CA SER A 17 15.14 -18.36 4.46
C SER A 17 16.14 -18.13 3.33
N CYS A 18 16.67 -16.90 3.21
CA CYS A 18 17.66 -16.52 2.18
C CYS A 18 19.08 -16.44 2.74
N ASN A 19 19.28 -15.81 3.90
CA ASN A 19 20.61 -15.59 4.45
C ASN A 19 21.15 -16.85 5.17
N LYS A 20 22.00 -17.59 4.46
CA LYS A 20 22.72 -18.77 4.97
C LYS A 20 24.19 -18.48 5.29
N ARG A 21 24.57 -17.20 5.42
CA ARG A 21 25.95 -16.80 5.68
C ARG A 21 26.38 -17.22 7.09
N THR A 22 27.67 -17.44 7.25
CA THR A 22 28.33 -17.77 8.53
C THR A 22 29.31 -16.70 8.99
N ASP A 23 29.36 -15.57 8.28
CA ASP A 23 30.17 -14.40 8.67
C ASP A 23 29.36 -13.42 9.53
N GLU A 24 29.90 -12.23 9.76
CA GLU A 24 29.29 -11.22 10.65
C GLU A 24 27.96 -10.63 10.15
N TYR A 25 27.53 -10.97 8.94
CA TYR A 25 26.25 -10.58 8.35
C TYR A 25 25.22 -11.72 8.33
N GLY A 26 25.53 -12.88 8.93
CA GLY A 26 24.67 -14.06 8.97
C GLY A 26 24.55 -14.69 10.36
N GLY A 27 23.74 -15.76 10.45
CA GLY A 27 23.50 -16.45 11.72
C GLY A 27 22.42 -15.77 12.56
N ASP A 28 22.79 -15.23 13.72
CA ASP A 28 21.83 -14.64 14.66
C ASP A 28 21.18 -13.35 14.13
N LEU A 29 20.09 -12.92 14.79
CA LEU A 29 19.30 -11.77 14.33
C LEU A 29 20.10 -10.46 14.27
N LYS A 30 21.05 -10.24 15.20
CA LYS A 30 21.84 -9.01 15.27
C LYS A 30 22.80 -8.92 14.08
N ASN A 31 23.47 -10.02 13.76
CA ASN A 31 24.34 -10.10 12.58
C ASN A 31 23.55 -9.93 11.29
N ARG A 32 22.39 -10.57 11.17
CA ARG A 32 21.51 -10.41 10.00
C ARG A 32 20.99 -8.97 9.83
N ALA A 33 20.70 -8.28 10.94
CA ALA A 33 20.28 -6.88 10.94
C ALA A 33 21.41 -5.89 10.66
N ARG A 34 22.69 -6.30 10.80
CA ARG A 34 23.87 -5.43 10.70
C ARG A 34 23.86 -4.53 9.47
N ILE A 35 23.67 -5.11 8.29
CA ILE A 35 23.68 -4.35 7.03
C ILE A 35 22.56 -3.29 7.00
N VAL A 36 21.40 -3.59 7.57
CA VAL A 36 20.28 -2.63 7.63
C VAL A 36 20.63 -1.49 8.57
N LEU A 37 21.21 -1.78 9.73
CA LEU A 37 21.64 -0.78 10.70
C LEU A 37 22.77 0.11 10.15
N GLU A 38 23.71 -0.45 9.41
CA GLU A 38 24.76 0.31 8.71
C GLU A 38 24.19 1.24 7.64
N VAL A 39 23.18 0.78 6.88
CA VAL A 39 22.46 1.62 5.92
C VAL A 39 21.71 2.74 6.62
N VAL A 40 21.00 2.46 7.71
CA VAL A 40 20.31 3.47 8.52
C VAL A 40 21.32 4.52 9.00
N LYS A 41 22.44 4.09 9.57
CA LYS A 41 23.52 4.98 10.03
C LYS A 41 24.06 5.84 8.89
N ALA A 42 24.40 5.24 7.74
CA ALA A 42 24.96 5.96 6.60
C ALA A 42 23.96 6.99 6.03
N VAL A 43 22.68 6.66 5.97
CA VAL A 43 21.62 7.61 5.58
C VAL A 43 21.55 8.74 6.60
N ARG A 44 21.52 8.42 7.90
CA ARG A 44 21.46 9.40 8.99
C ARG A 44 22.62 10.37 9.00
N ASP A 45 23.84 9.85 8.88
CA ASP A 45 25.07 10.65 8.79
C ASP A 45 25.02 11.64 7.61
N ARG A 46 24.31 11.28 6.53
CA ARG A 46 24.16 12.13 5.34
C ARG A 46 23.05 13.18 5.46
N VAL A 47 21.88 12.79 5.97
CA VAL A 47 20.68 13.65 5.94
C VAL A 47 20.47 14.46 7.22
N GLY A 48 21.17 14.09 8.30
CA GLY A 48 21.02 14.71 9.62
C GLY A 48 19.79 14.20 10.39
N ALA A 49 19.58 14.77 11.58
CA ALA A 49 18.51 14.38 12.50
C ALA A 49 17.14 14.96 12.10
N ASP A 50 17.11 16.15 11.49
CA ASP A 50 15.86 16.84 11.17
C ASP A 50 15.14 16.30 9.92
N TYR A 51 15.82 15.47 9.13
CA TYR A 51 15.25 14.88 7.92
C TYR A 51 14.52 13.56 8.25
N PRO A 52 13.21 13.40 7.94
CA PRO A 52 12.49 12.17 8.28
C PRO A 52 13.02 10.94 7.54
N VAL A 53 13.37 9.89 8.27
CA VAL A 53 13.72 8.57 7.72
C VAL A 53 13.00 7.50 8.52
N TRP A 54 12.27 6.67 7.79
CA TRP A 54 11.56 5.52 8.32
C TRP A 54 11.89 4.29 7.48
N ILE A 55 11.60 3.12 8.03
CA ILE A 55 11.82 1.84 7.37
C ILE A 55 10.50 1.18 7.04
N ARG A 56 10.46 0.46 5.92
CA ARG A 56 9.43 -0.53 5.64
C ARG A 56 10.01 -1.92 5.84
N MET A 57 9.38 -2.71 6.71
CA MET A 57 9.84 -4.04 7.09
C MET A 57 8.70 -5.04 7.13
N ASP A 58 9.02 -6.32 7.02
CA ASP A 58 8.06 -7.40 7.27
C ASP A 58 7.97 -7.67 8.77
N GLY A 59 6.78 -7.48 9.33
CA GLY A 59 6.50 -7.92 10.70
C GLY A 59 6.47 -9.45 10.81
N ARG A 60 6.21 -10.14 9.68
CA ARG A 60 6.29 -11.59 9.52
C ARG A 60 6.33 -11.95 8.05
N GLU A 61 7.13 -12.97 7.70
CA GLU A 61 7.06 -13.63 6.39
C GLU A 61 6.09 -14.82 6.46
N PHE A 62 4.99 -14.75 5.69
CA PHE A 62 4.01 -15.82 5.61
C PHE A 62 4.42 -16.86 4.57
N GLY A 63 4.16 -18.13 4.85
CA GLY A 63 4.37 -19.23 3.89
C GLY A 63 5.83 -19.57 3.58
N LEU A 64 6.80 -18.97 4.27
CA LEU A 64 8.22 -19.30 4.14
C LEU A 64 8.71 -20.08 5.37
N GLU A 65 9.33 -21.22 5.11
CA GLU A 65 10.14 -21.93 6.11
C GLU A 65 11.38 -21.09 6.43
N ASP A 66 11.73 -21.00 7.72
CA ASP A 66 12.78 -20.11 8.24
C ASP A 66 12.62 -18.63 7.85
N GLY A 67 11.40 -18.18 7.56
CA GLY A 67 11.12 -16.77 7.36
C GLY A 67 11.22 -15.95 8.65
N ILE A 68 11.15 -14.63 8.53
CA ILE A 68 11.05 -13.70 9.66
C ILE A 68 9.79 -14.04 10.47
N THR A 69 9.96 -14.39 11.75
CA THR A 69 8.82 -14.62 12.65
C THR A 69 8.28 -13.30 13.23
N THR A 70 7.09 -13.34 13.82
CA THR A 70 6.52 -12.16 14.48
C THR A 70 7.43 -11.64 15.61
N GLU A 71 8.04 -12.54 16.36
CA GLU A 71 8.97 -12.23 17.45
C GLU A 71 10.23 -11.57 16.91
N GLU A 72 10.81 -12.10 15.82
CA GLU A 72 11.94 -11.46 15.15
C GLU A 72 11.57 -10.08 14.60
N GLY A 73 10.39 -9.91 14.02
CA GLY A 73 9.88 -8.62 13.55
C GLY A 73 9.76 -7.58 14.67
N ILE A 74 9.32 -7.98 15.86
CA ILE A 74 9.25 -7.12 17.06
C ILE A 74 10.66 -6.71 17.52
N GLU A 75 11.61 -7.63 17.59
CA GLU A 75 12.99 -7.31 17.99
C GLU A 75 13.69 -6.42 16.96
N LEU A 76 13.49 -6.67 15.67
CA LEU A 76 14.00 -5.81 14.59
C LEU A 76 13.46 -4.39 14.70
N ALA A 77 12.17 -4.23 14.99
CA ALA A 77 11.57 -2.91 15.18
C ALA A 77 12.24 -2.12 16.31
N ARG A 78 12.60 -2.76 17.43
CA ARG A 78 13.38 -2.11 18.51
C ARG A 78 14.77 -1.70 18.04
N MET A 79 15.49 -2.59 17.36
CA MET A 79 16.82 -2.27 16.82
C MET A 79 16.78 -1.09 15.85
N PHE A 80 15.72 -1.00 15.06
CA PHE A 80 15.49 0.08 14.09
C PHE A 80 15.15 1.41 14.75
N GLU A 81 14.33 1.40 15.81
CA GLU A 81 14.10 2.59 16.64
C GLU A 81 15.40 3.06 17.32
N GLU A 82 16.15 2.14 17.95
CA GLU A 82 17.44 2.44 18.59
C GLU A 82 18.47 3.03 17.60
N ALA A 83 18.37 2.67 16.32
CA ALA A 83 19.21 3.21 15.24
C ALA A 83 18.81 4.62 14.78
N GLY A 84 17.74 5.21 15.34
CA GLY A 84 17.30 6.58 15.05
C GLY A 84 16.36 6.71 13.85
N LEU A 85 15.50 5.72 13.62
CA LEU A 85 14.40 5.84 12.66
C LEU A 85 13.21 6.57 13.27
N ASP A 86 12.49 7.35 12.47
CA ASP A 86 11.39 8.20 12.92
C ASP A 86 10.03 7.53 12.82
N ALA A 87 9.92 6.42 12.07
CA ALA A 87 8.70 5.61 11.99
C ALA A 87 9.01 4.21 11.45
N ILE A 88 8.03 3.30 11.58
CA ILE A 88 8.07 1.95 11.04
C ILE A 88 6.82 1.67 10.22
N ASN A 89 6.99 1.33 8.95
CA ASN A 89 5.94 0.88 8.04
C ASN A 89 5.91 -0.65 8.01
N VAL A 90 4.87 -1.23 8.58
CA VAL A 90 4.80 -2.67 8.84
C VAL A 90 4.04 -3.35 7.71
N SER A 91 4.76 -4.16 6.95
CA SER A 91 4.20 -5.07 5.95
C SER A 91 4.23 -6.50 6.46
N GLY A 92 3.93 -7.43 5.56
CA GLY A 92 4.26 -8.83 5.72
C GLY A 92 4.45 -9.47 4.36
N TYR A 93 4.58 -10.80 4.38
CA TYR A 93 4.84 -11.67 3.23
C TYR A 93 6.31 -11.64 2.79
N GLY A 94 6.91 -12.83 2.70
CA GLY A 94 8.25 -12.95 2.14
C GLY A 94 8.24 -12.74 0.62
N GLY A 95 9.41 -12.82 -0.01
CA GLY A 95 9.62 -12.54 -1.44
C GLY A 95 8.79 -13.38 -2.42
N ILE A 96 9.29 -13.56 -3.65
CA ILE A 96 8.55 -14.22 -4.77
C ILE A 96 7.91 -15.57 -4.39
N ARG A 97 8.47 -16.28 -3.40
CA ARG A 97 8.00 -17.58 -2.90
C ARG A 97 6.97 -17.51 -1.75
N GLY A 98 6.78 -16.36 -1.12
CA GLY A 98 5.98 -16.15 0.10
C GLY A 98 4.59 -15.55 -0.11
N GLY A 99 4.01 -15.70 -1.29
CA GLY A 99 2.64 -15.24 -1.56
C GLY A 99 2.50 -13.76 -1.96
N PHE A 100 3.59 -13.05 -2.29
CA PHE A 100 3.50 -11.68 -2.84
C PHE A 100 2.56 -11.59 -4.06
N TYR A 101 2.50 -12.66 -4.85
CA TYR A 101 1.62 -12.80 -6.01
C TYR A 101 0.20 -13.27 -5.69
N ASP A 102 -0.07 -13.67 -4.45
CA ASP A 102 -1.39 -14.14 -4.08
C ASP A 102 -2.37 -12.97 -4.19
N ALA A 103 -3.35 -13.14 -5.07
CA ALA A 103 -4.33 -12.10 -5.33
C ALA A 103 -5.01 -11.72 -4.00
N PRO A 104 -5.04 -10.43 -3.65
CA PRO A 104 -5.35 -9.93 -2.30
C PRO A 104 -6.84 -10.09 -1.96
N ILE A 105 -7.65 -10.47 -2.94
CA ILE A 105 -9.09 -10.75 -2.79
C ILE A 105 -9.29 -11.83 -1.73
N VAL A 106 -8.39 -12.81 -1.62
CA VAL A 106 -8.52 -13.92 -0.68
C VAL A 106 -8.19 -13.51 0.77
N TYR A 107 -7.53 -12.38 0.98
CA TYR A 107 -7.18 -11.91 2.32
C TYR A 107 -8.26 -11.01 2.91
N PRO A 108 -8.57 -11.16 4.21
CA PRO A 108 -9.53 -10.30 4.88
C PRO A 108 -9.02 -8.84 4.96
N PRO A 109 -9.92 -7.83 4.98
CA PRO A 109 -9.54 -6.47 5.32
C PRO A 109 -8.79 -6.40 6.66
N GLY A 110 -7.73 -5.60 6.73
CA GLY A 110 -6.92 -5.43 7.93
C GLY A 110 -6.03 -6.63 8.30
N ASN A 111 -5.75 -7.53 7.36
CA ASN A 111 -5.02 -8.79 7.62
C ASN A 111 -3.63 -8.62 8.27
N LEU A 112 -2.98 -7.46 8.11
CA LEU A 112 -1.65 -7.18 8.68
C LEU A 112 -1.68 -6.24 9.90
N VAL A 113 -2.86 -5.79 10.33
CA VAL A 113 -3.00 -4.84 11.45
C VAL A 113 -2.43 -5.42 12.75
N SER A 114 -2.55 -6.72 12.99
CA SER A 114 -2.02 -7.36 14.20
C SER A 114 -0.49 -7.32 14.27
N LEU A 115 0.21 -7.31 13.14
CA LEU A 115 1.67 -7.16 13.10
C LEU A 115 2.06 -5.73 13.51
N ALA A 116 1.38 -4.72 12.96
CA ALA A 116 1.56 -3.33 13.34
C ALA A 116 1.26 -3.11 14.84
N GLU A 117 0.18 -3.70 15.34
CA GLU A 117 -0.19 -3.63 16.76
C GLU A 117 0.88 -4.25 17.67
N GLY A 118 1.47 -5.38 17.28
CA GLY A 118 2.56 -6.03 18.02
C GLY A 118 3.80 -5.14 18.12
N ILE A 119 4.19 -4.51 17.02
CA ILE A 119 5.32 -3.57 16.98
C ILE A 119 5.02 -2.30 17.79
N LYS A 120 3.82 -1.74 17.65
CA LYS A 120 3.41 -0.52 18.35
C LYS A 120 3.46 -0.65 19.87
N LYS A 121 3.31 -1.85 20.41
CA LYS A 121 3.43 -2.14 21.86
C LYS A 121 4.86 -2.05 22.39
N VAL A 122 5.87 -2.04 21.52
CA VAL A 122 7.28 -2.15 21.93
C VAL A 122 8.17 -1.00 21.47
N VAL A 123 7.65 -0.09 20.63
CA VAL A 123 8.36 1.10 20.14
C VAL A 123 7.61 2.38 20.53
N ASN A 124 8.33 3.50 20.63
CA ASN A 124 7.78 4.82 20.93
C ASN A 124 7.57 5.67 19.68
N ILE A 125 8.25 5.34 18.58
CA ILE A 125 8.08 6.00 17.28
C ILE A 125 6.77 5.59 16.59
N PRO A 126 6.22 6.44 15.69
CA PRO A 126 5.04 6.13 14.90
C PRO A 126 5.11 4.81 14.11
N VAL A 127 4.01 4.06 14.12
CA VAL A 127 3.82 2.81 13.37
C VAL A 127 2.75 2.99 12.30
N ILE A 128 3.07 2.62 11.06
CA ILE A 128 2.21 2.74 9.89
C ILE A 128 1.70 1.34 9.53
N ALA A 129 0.37 1.16 9.45
CA ALA A 129 -0.28 -0.10 9.10
C ALA A 129 -0.75 -0.13 7.64
N VAL A 130 -0.65 -1.31 7.02
CA VAL A 130 -1.23 -1.63 5.70
C VAL A 130 -2.10 -2.89 5.79
N GLY A 131 -2.65 -3.33 4.65
CA GLY A 131 -3.36 -4.61 4.55
C GLY A 131 -4.85 -4.44 4.25
N ARG A 132 -5.19 -3.83 3.10
CA ARG A 132 -6.59 -3.66 2.64
C ARG A 132 -7.45 -2.92 3.68
N ILE A 133 -6.96 -1.77 4.14
CA ILE A 133 -7.63 -0.94 5.13
C ILE A 133 -8.48 0.13 4.41
N SER A 134 -9.79 0.16 4.65
CA SER A 134 -10.68 1.25 4.21
C SER A 134 -10.59 2.43 5.20
N ALA A 135 -11.23 3.57 4.89
CA ALA A 135 -11.33 4.67 5.84
C ALA A 135 -12.00 4.28 7.16
N GLU A 136 -13.12 3.53 7.11
CA GLU A 136 -13.86 3.12 8.30
C GLU A 136 -13.04 2.18 9.17
N LEU A 137 -12.41 1.18 8.55
CA LEU A 137 -11.51 0.27 9.26
C LEU A 137 -10.26 1.01 9.75
N GLY A 138 -9.74 1.95 8.97
CA GLY A 138 -8.60 2.79 9.36
C GLY A 138 -8.90 3.60 10.61
N GLU A 139 -10.04 4.26 10.67
CA GLU A 139 -10.50 5.00 11.85
C GLU A 139 -10.63 4.08 13.08
N GLU A 140 -11.16 2.87 12.91
CA GLU A 140 -11.23 1.88 13.99
C GLU A 140 -9.82 1.49 14.50
N VAL A 141 -8.89 1.23 13.59
CA VAL A 141 -7.50 0.86 13.90
C VAL A 141 -6.80 1.97 14.67
N LEU A 142 -6.95 3.22 14.22
CA LEU A 142 -6.36 4.42 14.86
C LEU A 142 -6.97 4.64 16.25
N ARG A 143 -8.29 4.63 16.39
CA ARG A 143 -8.97 4.82 17.69
C ARG A 143 -8.60 3.77 18.72
N ARG A 144 -8.33 2.54 18.28
CA ARG A 144 -7.89 1.43 19.15
C ARG A 144 -6.39 1.46 19.46
N GLY A 145 -5.65 2.45 18.99
CA GLY A 145 -4.21 2.60 19.23
C GLY A 145 -3.37 1.48 18.59
N LYS A 146 -3.88 0.83 17.53
CA LYS A 146 -3.19 -0.29 16.88
C LYS A 146 -2.13 0.14 15.88
N ALA A 147 -2.20 1.39 15.42
CA ALA A 147 -1.23 2.06 14.57
C ALA A 147 -1.42 3.58 14.73
N ASP A 148 -0.42 4.37 14.31
CA ASP A 148 -0.48 5.83 14.32
C ASP A 148 -0.86 6.39 12.94
N PHE A 149 -0.59 5.62 11.88
CA PHE A 149 -0.91 5.98 10.50
C PHE A 149 -1.44 4.77 9.71
N ILE A 150 -2.28 5.07 8.71
CA ILE A 150 -2.77 4.07 7.75
C ILE A 150 -2.17 4.39 6.39
N ALA A 151 -1.43 3.44 5.82
CA ALA A 151 -0.92 3.54 4.45
C ALA A 151 -1.86 2.81 3.47
N MET A 152 -2.28 3.54 2.44
CA MET A 152 -3.16 3.05 1.39
C MET A 152 -2.48 3.19 0.03
N ALA A 153 -2.18 2.08 -0.64
CA ALA A 153 -1.62 2.11 -1.99
C ALA A 153 -2.73 2.03 -3.05
N ARG A 154 -3.34 0.85 -3.20
CA ARG A 154 -4.30 0.56 -4.27
C ARG A 154 -5.60 1.36 -4.17
N ALA A 155 -6.02 1.75 -2.97
CA ALA A 155 -7.19 2.61 -2.79
C ALA A 155 -6.94 4.01 -3.39
N ILE A 156 -5.75 4.58 -3.21
CA ILE A 156 -5.38 5.88 -3.77
C ILE A 156 -5.16 5.79 -5.29
N LEU A 157 -4.66 4.66 -5.81
CA LEU A 157 -4.61 4.42 -7.26
C LEU A 157 -6.02 4.38 -7.90
N ALA A 158 -6.99 3.81 -7.18
CA ALA A 158 -8.39 3.84 -7.61
C ALA A 158 -8.98 5.24 -7.51
N ASP A 159 -8.68 5.96 -6.44
CA ASP A 159 -9.23 7.30 -6.18
C ASP A 159 -8.17 8.23 -5.56
N PRO A 160 -7.52 9.10 -6.36
CA PRO A 160 -6.53 10.04 -5.84
C PRO A 160 -7.10 11.02 -4.81
N GLU A 161 -8.40 11.31 -4.90
CA GLU A 161 -9.12 12.20 -3.97
C GLU A 161 -9.61 11.45 -2.72
N TYR A 162 -9.27 10.17 -2.54
CA TYR A 162 -9.72 9.37 -1.39
C TYR A 162 -9.49 10.11 -0.05
N PRO A 163 -8.29 10.63 0.27
CA PRO A 163 -8.07 11.31 1.55
C PRO A 163 -8.93 12.57 1.70
N ASN A 164 -9.10 13.33 0.63
CA ASN A 164 -9.92 14.55 0.63
C ASN A 164 -11.40 14.22 0.84
N LYS A 165 -11.93 13.21 0.15
CA LYS A 165 -13.32 12.74 0.30
C LYS A 165 -13.61 12.26 1.71
N VAL A 166 -12.68 11.54 2.33
CA VAL A 166 -12.77 11.15 3.74
C VAL A 166 -12.83 12.38 4.64
N ALA A 167 -11.91 13.35 4.44
CA ALA A 167 -11.88 14.58 5.22
C ALA A 167 -13.16 15.43 5.06
N TRP A 168 -13.81 15.37 3.89
CA TRP A 168 -15.07 16.06 3.61
C TRP A 168 -16.32 15.26 4.01
N GLY A 169 -16.18 14.05 4.54
CA GLY A 169 -17.31 13.18 4.89
C GLY A 169 -18.08 12.63 3.68
N LYS A 170 -17.48 12.63 2.49
CA LYS A 170 -18.08 12.17 1.22
C LYS A 170 -17.72 10.72 0.93
N MET A 171 -18.09 9.84 1.85
CA MET A 171 -17.69 8.42 1.80
C MET A 171 -18.29 7.69 0.58
N GLU A 172 -19.51 8.08 0.19
CA GLU A 172 -20.23 7.56 -0.96
C GLU A 172 -19.62 7.95 -2.32
N ASP A 173 -18.86 9.05 -2.37
CA ASP A 173 -18.17 9.52 -3.59
C ASP A 173 -16.82 8.81 -3.81
N ILE A 174 -16.38 8.00 -2.84
CA ILE A 174 -15.13 7.25 -2.93
C ILE A 174 -15.28 6.16 -3.99
N ARG A 175 -14.39 6.17 -4.97
CA ARG A 175 -14.29 5.09 -5.95
C ARG A 175 -13.53 3.91 -5.34
N PRO A 176 -14.19 2.78 -5.04
CA PRO A 176 -13.56 1.69 -4.31
C PRO A 176 -12.55 0.95 -5.19
N CYS A 177 -11.41 0.55 -4.60
CA CYS A 177 -10.53 -0.42 -5.23
C CYS A 177 -11.20 -1.80 -5.22
N ILE A 178 -11.37 -2.41 -6.39
CA ILE A 178 -11.96 -3.75 -6.55
C ILE A 178 -10.95 -4.89 -6.39
N LEU A 179 -9.70 -4.58 -6.02
CA LEU A 179 -8.65 -5.55 -5.69
C LEU A 179 -8.29 -6.53 -6.83
N CYS A 180 -8.59 -6.16 -8.08
CA CYS A 180 -8.36 -6.99 -9.27
C CYS A 180 -6.89 -7.25 -9.61
N TYR A 181 -5.95 -6.59 -8.91
CA TYR A 181 -4.49 -6.75 -9.10
C TYR A 181 -3.91 -6.36 -10.46
N HIS A 182 -4.71 -5.79 -11.36
CA HIS A 182 -4.21 -5.34 -12.67
C HIS A 182 -3.11 -4.28 -12.55
N CYS A 183 -3.20 -3.40 -11.55
CA CYS A 183 -2.16 -2.41 -11.26
C CYS A 183 -0.81 -3.05 -10.92
N VAL A 184 -0.83 -4.14 -10.16
CA VAL A 184 0.36 -4.89 -9.77
C VAL A 184 0.90 -5.68 -10.97
N SER A 185 0.03 -6.33 -11.74
CA SER A 185 0.47 -7.10 -12.92
C SER A 185 1.18 -6.22 -13.95
N GLN A 186 0.67 -5.02 -14.23
CA GLN A 186 1.33 -4.10 -15.18
C GLN A 186 2.72 -3.68 -14.70
N ALA A 187 2.84 -3.27 -13.43
CA ALA A 187 4.11 -2.86 -12.84
C ALA A 187 5.17 -3.97 -12.92
N PHE A 188 4.78 -5.24 -12.79
CA PHE A 188 5.68 -6.38 -12.93
C PHE A 188 6.23 -6.58 -14.34
N TRP A 189 5.46 -6.20 -15.36
CA TRP A 189 5.91 -6.26 -16.75
C TRP A 189 6.69 -5.02 -17.18
N GLY A 190 6.93 -4.08 -16.26
CA GLY A 190 7.58 -2.79 -16.57
C GLY A 190 6.68 -1.86 -17.39
N GLU A 191 5.38 -2.15 -17.45
CA GLU A 191 4.39 -1.37 -18.16
C GLU A 191 3.80 -0.26 -17.27
N PRO A 192 3.28 0.83 -17.87
CA PRO A 192 2.58 1.86 -17.11
C PRO A 192 1.46 1.28 -16.25
N VAL A 193 1.37 1.74 -15.00
CA VAL A 193 0.34 1.30 -14.06
C VAL A 193 -1.05 1.60 -14.63
N PHE A 194 -1.94 0.60 -14.58
CA PHE A 194 -3.34 0.74 -14.98
C PHE A 194 -4.27 0.28 -13.86
N CYS A 195 -5.37 1.00 -13.66
CA CYS A 195 -6.41 0.64 -12.69
C CYS A 195 -7.75 0.39 -13.40
N ALA A 196 -8.35 -0.77 -13.15
CA ALA A 196 -9.60 -1.18 -13.79
C ALA A 196 -10.79 -0.24 -13.53
N VAL A 197 -10.77 0.52 -12.43
CA VAL A 197 -11.82 1.48 -12.07
C VAL A 197 -11.40 2.93 -12.27
N ASN A 198 -10.10 3.19 -12.48
CA ASN A 198 -9.57 4.53 -12.71
C ASN A 198 -8.81 4.58 -14.03
N ALA A 199 -9.52 4.89 -15.11
CA ALA A 199 -8.95 4.96 -16.45
C ALA A 199 -7.82 6.00 -16.59
N ALA A 200 -7.78 7.01 -15.72
CA ALA A 200 -6.77 8.05 -15.70
C ALA A 200 -5.49 7.65 -14.94
N ALA A 201 -5.49 6.56 -14.17
CA ALA A 201 -4.31 6.11 -13.43
C ALA A 201 -3.16 5.82 -14.40
N GLY A 202 -2.00 6.46 -14.18
CA GLY A 202 -0.82 6.38 -15.04
C GLY A 202 -0.90 7.23 -16.32
N LYS A 203 -1.99 7.98 -16.52
CA LYS A 203 -2.25 8.84 -17.70
C LYS A 203 -2.85 10.19 -17.29
N GLU A 204 -2.53 10.66 -16.10
CA GLU A 204 -3.18 11.82 -15.47
C GLU A 204 -2.97 13.12 -16.25
N SER A 205 -1.82 13.26 -16.93
CA SER A 205 -1.54 14.39 -17.81
C SER A 205 -2.32 14.35 -19.13
N GLU A 206 -2.64 13.17 -19.62
CA GLU A 206 -3.30 12.95 -20.92
C GLU A 206 -4.83 12.95 -20.81
N LEU A 207 -5.36 12.32 -19.75
CA LEU A 207 -6.79 12.07 -19.57
C LEU A 207 -7.44 13.06 -18.61
N ARG A 208 -7.11 14.34 -18.75
CA ARG A 208 -7.75 15.41 -17.98
C ARG A 208 -9.20 15.62 -18.40
N ILE A 209 -10.10 15.65 -17.41
CA ILE A 209 -11.51 15.93 -17.65
C ILE A 209 -11.72 17.45 -17.60
N GLU A 210 -11.81 18.07 -18.77
CA GLU A 210 -12.05 19.50 -18.92
C GLU A 210 -13.49 19.80 -19.34
N PRO A 211 -14.08 20.94 -18.90
CA PRO A 211 -15.40 21.36 -19.36
C PRO A 211 -15.52 21.39 -20.89
N ALA A 212 -16.64 20.91 -21.41
CA ALA A 212 -16.92 20.96 -22.85
C ALA A 212 -17.14 22.42 -23.29
N LYS A 213 -16.48 22.84 -24.37
CA LYS A 213 -16.68 24.17 -24.97
C LYS A 213 -18.14 24.42 -25.39
N GLN A 214 -18.83 23.37 -25.80
CA GLN A 214 -20.24 23.40 -26.20
C GLN A 214 -20.95 22.16 -25.64
N PRO A 215 -21.73 22.31 -24.55
CA PRO A 215 -22.58 21.25 -24.02
C PRO A 215 -23.53 20.69 -25.08
N LYS A 216 -23.85 19.40 -24.97
CA LYS A 216 -24.70 18.64 -25.90
C LYS A 216 -25.60 17.70 -25.13
N LYS A 217 -26.68 17.24 -25.78
CA LYS A 217 -27.48 16.10 -25.32
C LYS A 217 -26.82 14.80 -25.80
N VAL A 218 -26.52 13.89 -24.88
CA VAL A 218 -25.79 12.65 -25.13
C VAL A 218 -26.64 11.47 -24.67
N LEU A 219 -26.97 10.56 -25.59
CA LEU A 219 -27.59 9.28 -25.26
C LEU A 219 -26.51 8.19 -25.21
N VAL A 220 -26.37 7.52 -24.07
CA VAL A 220 -25.52 6.34 -23.90
C VAL A 220 -26.42 5.11 -23.81
N VAL A 221 -26.21 4.11 -24.67
CA VAL A 221 -26.98 2.87 -24.69
C VAL A 221 -26.11 1.72 -24.19
N GLY A 222 -26.46 1.16 -23.03
CA GLY A 222 -25.71 0.13 -22.31
C GLY A 222 -25.05 0.69 -21.04
N GLY A 223 -25.50 0.21 -19.89
CA GLY A 223 -25.06 0.52 -18.53
C GLY A 223 -23.97 -0.39 -17.99
N GLY A 224 -23.23 -1.08 -18.85
CA GLY A 224 -21.99 -1.76 -18.43
C GLY A 224 -20.87 -0.77 -18.08
N PRO A 225 -19.71 -1.24 -17.60
CA PRO A 225 -18.61 -0.37 -17.14
C PRO A 225 -18.17 0.70 -18.14
N GLY A 226 -18.05 0.35 -19.42
CA GLY A 226 -17.67 1.31 -20.47
C GLY A 226 -18.74 2.38 -20.71
N GLY A 227 -20.02 2.01 -20.65
CA GLY A 227 -21.12 2.96 -20.82
C GLY A 227 -21.31 3.86 -19.61
N MET A 228 -21.21 3.32 -18.39
CA MET A 228 -21.23 4.11 -17.17
C MET A 228 -20.06 5.10 -17.10
N GLU A 229 -18.84 4.69 -17.48
CA GLU A 229 -17.69 5.60 -17.49
C GLU A 229 -17.83 6.69 -18.56
N ALA A 230 -18.31 6.34 -19.76
CA ALA A 230 -18.60 7.32 -20.81
C ALA A 230 -19.66 8.34 -20.35
N ALA A 231 -20.75 7.88 -19.75
CA ALA A 231 -21.81 8.73 -19.21
C ALA A 231 -21.29 9.65 -18.09
N ARG A 232 -20.52 9.09 -17.14
CA ARG A 232 -19.92 9.83 -16.01
C ARG A 232 -18.99 10.94 -16.51
N VAL A 233 -18.07 10.61 -17.43
CA VAL A 233 -17.13 11.60 -17.98
C VAL A 233 -17.87 12.67 -18.79
N ALA A 234 -18.85 12.28 -19.63
CA ALA A 234 -19.64 13.25 -20.38
C ALA A 234 -20.41 14.22 -19.44
N ALA A 235 -20.99 13.71 -18.36
CA ALA A 235 -21.68 14.53 -17.36
C ALA A 235 -20.72 15.49 -16.64
N LEU A 236 -19.53 15.01 -16.22
CA LEU A 236 -18.51 15.87 -15.60
C LEU A 236 -17.99 16.97 -16.53
N ARG A 237 -17.99 16.73 -17.85
CA ARG A 237 -17.67 17.75 -18.84
C ARG A 237 -18.82 18.74 -19.08
N GLY A 238 -19.99 18.54 -18.47
CA GLY A 238 -21.16 19.43 -18.54
C GLY A 238 -22.19 19.09 -19.63
N HIS A 239 -22.17 17.88 -20.20
CA HIS A 239 -23.21 17.44 -21.13
C HIS A 239 -24.51 17.04 -20.40
N ASP A 240 -25.65 17.15 -21.09
CA ASP A 240 -26.95 16.61 -20.66
C ASP A 240 -27.02 15.13 -21.09
N VAL A 241 -26.85 14.21 -20.13
CA VAL A 241 -26.60 12.79 -20.42
C VAL A 241 -27.81 11.94 -20.02
N THR A 242 -28.31 11.15 -20.97
CA THR A 242 -29.26 10.07 -20.72
C THR A 242 -28.56 8.73 -20.89
N LEU A 243 -28.53 7.90 -19.84
CA LEU A 243 -28.06 6.51 -19.91
C LEU A 243 -29.25 5.56 -19.92
N CYS A 244 -29.33 4.69 -20.92
CA CYS A 244 -30.36 3.67 -21.04
C CYS A 244 -29.74 2.28 -20.99
N ASP A 245 -30.31 1.38 -20.19
CA ASP A 245 -30.00 -0.05 -20.23
C ASP A 245 -31.32 -0.85 -20.25
N LYS A 246 -31.27 -2.07 -20.80
CA LYS A 246 -32.41 -3.01 -20.76
C LYS A 246 -32.58 -3.63 -19.36
N GLY A 247 -31.50 -3.70 -18.59
CA GLY A 247 -31.43 -4.23 -17.25
C GLY A 247 -32.07 -3.29 -16.24
N ARG A 248 -32.57 -3.86 -15.13
CA ARG A 248 -33.19 -3.08 -14.04
C ARG A 248 -32.17 -2.45 -13.09
N ARG A 249 -30.88 -2.75 -13.27
CA ARG A 249 -29.77 -2.29 -12.44
C ARG A 249 -28.58 -2.02 -13.35
N LEU A 250 -27.82 -0.99 -12.98
CA LEU A 250 -26.51 -0.66 -13.53
C LEU A 250 -25.42 -1.41 -12.74
#